data_AF-A0A6H5IK25-F1
#
_entry.id   AF-A0A6H5IK25-F1
#
_cell.length_a   1.000
_cell.length_b   1.000
_cell.length_c   1.000
_cell.angle_alpha   90.00
_cell.angle_beta   90.00
_cell.angle_gamma   90.00
#
_symmetry.space_group_name_H-M   'P 1'
#
loop_
_entity.id
_entity.type
_entity.pdbx_description
1 polymer ?
#
loop_
_entity_poly.entity_id
_entity_poly.type
_entity_poly.pdbx_seq_one_letter_code
_entity_poly.pdbx_strand_id
1 'polypeptide(L)'
;MSRLRGPRANTPSSLTLVRRIVAALFPCGPDEPALPPALQAGAIVPAVTLEELRRACGRIKDHTAPGPDGVPNSAIKFAITTHPDIFLQVYMACLPTGVFPAC
;
A
#
# COMPACT_ATOMS: atom_id res chain seq x y z
N MET A 1 33.04 -16.17 18.61
CA MET A 1 32.33 -14.95 18.17
C MET A 1 31.01 -14.85 18.95
N SER A 2 30.99 -14.21 20.12
CA SER A 2 29.78 -14.09 20.95
C SER A 2 28.90 -12.94 20.42
N ARG A 3 27.60 -13.23 20.22
CA ARG A 3 26.61 -12.21 19.85
C ARG A 3 26.32 -11.35 21.09
N LEU A 4 26.63 -10.06 21.01
CA LEU A 4 26.18 -9.08 21.99
C LEU A 4 24.66 -8.95 21.86
N ARG A 5 23.93 -9.57 22.79
CA ARG A 5 22.48 -9.45 22.88
C ARG A 5 22.19 -8.10 23.53
N GLY A 6 21.74 -7.13 22.73
CA GLY A 6 21.28 -5.84 23.24
C GLY A 6 20.12 -6.03 24.24
N PRO A 7 19.90 -5.09 25.17
CA PRO A 7 18.78 -5.15 26.10
C PRO A 7 17.48 -5.34 25.32
N ARG A 8 16.61 -6.24 25.79
CA ARG A 8 15.24 -6.35 25.26
C ARG A 8 14.61 -4.97 25.44
N ALA A 9 14.31 -4.28 24.34
CA ALA A 9 13.50 -3.08 24.40
C ALA A 9 12.14 -3.50 24.99
N ASN A 10 11.85 -3.05 26.22
CA ASN A 10 10.54 -3.24 26.81
C ASN A 10 9.55 -2.49 25.93
N THR A 11 8.72 -3.22 25.20
CA THR A 11 7.57 -2.63 24.52
C THR A 11 6.76 -1.89 25.59
N PRO A 12 6.50 -0.58 25.44
CA PRO A 12 5.75 0.16 26.43
C PRO A 12 4.34 -0.45 26.55
N SER A 13 4.09 -1.18 27.64
CA SER A 13 2.81 -1.85 27.92
C SER A 13 1.74 -0.88 28.44
N SER A 14 2.13 0.35 28.75
CA SER A 14 1.21 1.41 29.18
C SER A 14 0.58 2.08 27.97
N LEU A 15 -0.74 1.90 27.82
CA LEU A 15 -1.57 2.56 26.82
C LEU A 15 -1.46 4.09 26.91
N THR A 16 -1.22 4.64 28.10
CA THR A 16 -0.96 6.07 28.32
C THR A 16 0.33 6.54 27.67
N LEU A 17 1.40 5.73 27.76
CA LEU A 17 2.68 6.05 27.13
C LEU A 17 2.57 5.95 25.59
N VAL A 18 1.88 4.93 25.08
CA VAL A 18 1.61 4.79 23.64
C VAL A 18 0.83 5.99 23.12
N ARG A 19 -0.25 6.40 23.79
CA ARG A 19 -1.03 7.59 23.40
C ARG A 19 -0.19 8.86 23.39
N ARG A 20 0.69 9.05 24.37
CA ARG A 20 1.61 10.21 24.41
C ARG A 20 2.60 10.19 23.25
N ILE A 21 3.16 9.02 22.92
CA ILE A 21 4.06 8.85 21.78
C ILE A 21 3.30 9.16 20.48
N VAL A 22 2.10 8.61 20.30
CA VAL A 22 1.27 8.87 19.11
C VAL A 22 0.95 10.36 18.99
N ALA A 23 0.50 11.02 20.06
CA ALA A 23 0.18 12.44 20.03
C ALA A 23 1.40 13.33 19.73
N ALA A 24 2.59 12.96 20.21
CA ALA A 24 3.81 13.71 19.97
C ALA A 24 4.39 13.48 18.56
N LEU A 25 4.29 12.25 18.02
CA LEU A 25 4.84 11.89 16.71
C LEU A 25 3.87 12.16 15.56
N PHE A 26 2.57 12.12 15.83
CA PHE A 26 1.49 12.34 14.87
C PHE A 26 0.57 13.44 15.41
N PRO A 27 1.05 14.70 15.50
CA PRO A 27 0.21 15.81 15.92
C PRO A 27 -0.98 15.93 14.95
N CYS A 28 -2.20 16.10 15.49
CA CYS A 28 -3.34 16.48 14.67
C CYS A 28 -3.07 17.88 14.11
N GLY A 29 -2.66 17.94 12.84
CA GLY A 29 -2.71 19.16 12.06
C GLY A 29 -4.16 19.57 11.80
N PRO A 30 -4.40 20.76 11.21
CA PRO A 30 -5.71 21.03 10.60
C PRO A 30 -6.06 19.87 9.65
N ASP A 31 -7.36 19.58 9.51
CA ASP A 31 -7.84 18.63 8.50
C ASP A 31 -7.07 18.86 7.20
N GLU A 32 -6.63 17.77 6.56
CA GLU A 32 -5.88 17.84 5.31
C GLU A 32 -6.52 18.91 4.42
N PRO A 33 -5.73 19.87 3.91
CA PRO A 33 -6.29 20.92 3.08
C PRO A 33 -7.09 20.24 1.99
N ALA A 34 -8.37 20.62 1.87
CA ALA A 34 -9.24 20.07 0.86
C ALA A 34 -8.47 20.05 -0.46
N LEU A 35 -8.43 18.89 -1.11
CA LEU A 35 -7.70 18.71 -2.36
C LEU A 35 -7.97 19.92 -3.26
N PRO A 36 -6.95 20.52 -3.91
CA PRO A 36 -7.19 21.66 -4.80
C PRO A 36 -8.30 21.31 -5.80
N PRO A 37 -9.12 22.27 -6.28
CA PRO A 37 -10.25 21.99 -7.18
C PRO A 37 -9.88 21.12 -8.41
N ALA A 38 -8.64 21.22 -8.89
CA ALA A 38 -8.09 20.39 -9.96
C ALA A 38 -8.04 18.87 -9.65
N LEU A 39 -8.09 18.51 -8.37
CA LEU A 39 -8.10 17.13 -7.84
C LEU A 39 -9.48 16.74 -7.29
N GLN A 40 -10.47 17.65 -7.28
CA GLN A 40 -11.79 17.40 -6.67
C GLN A 40 -12.83 16.82 -7.63
N ALA A 41 -12.66 16.88 -8.95
CA ALA A 41 -13.55 16.22 -9.90
C ALA A 41 -12.94 16.09 -11.30
N GLY A 42 -13.10 14.90 -11.91
CA GLY A 42 -13.16 14.74 -13.37
C GLY A 42 -11.83 14.55 -14.11
N ALA A 43 -10.72 14.27 -13.42
CA ALA A 43 -9.50 13.87 -14.11
C ALA A 43 -9.75 12.58 -14.90
N ILE A 44 -9.61 12.64 -16.23
CA ILE A 44 -9.70 11.46 -17.08
C ILE A 44 -8.50 10.58 -16.74
N VAL A 45 -8.76 9.47 -16.06
CA VAL A 45 -7.75 8.45 -15.82
C VAL A 45 -7.51 7.71 -17.14
N PRO A 46 -6.29 7.76 -17.70
CA PRO A 46 -5.99 7.05 -18.94
C PRO A 46 -6.08 5.54 -18.73
N ALA A 47 -6.34 4.81 -19.82
CA ALA A 47 -6.37 3.36 -19.76
C ALA A 47 -4.97 2.80 -19.45
N VAL A 48 -4.91 1.84 -18.52
CA VAL A 48 -3.68 1.12 -18.17
C VAL A 48 -3.40 0.14 -19.30
N THR A 49 -2.17 0.18 -19.79
CA THR A 49 -1.70 -0.70 -20.86
C THR A 49 -1.10 -1.99 -20.30
N LEU A 50 -1.07 -3.03 -21.13
CA LEU A 50 -0.39 -4.29 -20.80
C LEU A 50 1.11 -4.07 -20.53
N GLU A 51 1.75 -3.14 -21.24
CA GLU A 51 3.16 -2.82 -21.05
C GLU A 51 3.41 -2.18 -19.67
N GLU A 52 2.56 -1.23 -19.27
CA GLU A 52 2.62 -0.62 -17.94
C GLU A 52 2.44 -1.66 -16.84
N LEU A 53 1.47 -2.57 -17.00
CA LEU A 53 1.25 -3.67 -16.06
C LEU A 53 2.49 -4.57 -15.94
N ARG A 54 3.09 -4.96 -17.07
CA ARG A 54 4.31 -5.79 -17.08
C ARG A 54 5.49 -5.07 -16.46
N ARG A 55 5.66 -3.78 -16.76
CA ARG A 55 6.71 -2.94 -16.18
C ARG A 55 6.53 -2.78 -14.67
N ALA A 56 5.30 -2.61 -14.19
CA ALA A 56 5.00 -2.56 -12.76
C ALA A 56 5.29 -3.91 -12.09
N CYS A 57 4.84 -5.01 -12.68
CA CYS A 57 5.08 -6.37 -12.20
C CYS A 57 6.59 -6.67 -12.05
N GLY A 58 7.40 -6.26 -13.03
CA GLY A 58 8.86 -6.42 -12.98
C GLY A 58 9.56 -5.63 -11.87
N ARG A 59 8.90 -4.60 -11.31
CA ARG A 59 9.44 -3.78 -10.20
C ARG A 59 9.07 -4.32 -8.81
N ILE A 60 8.16 -5.29 -8.74
CA ILE A 60 7.79 -5.93 -7.48
C ILE A 60 9.03 -6.67 -6.96
N LYS A 61 9.43 -6.41 -5.71
CA LYS A 61 10.59 -7.09 -5.09
C LYS A 61 10.18 -8.46 -4.56
N ASP A 62 10.99 -9.47 -4.81
CA ASP A 62 10.78 -10.78 -4.21
C ASP A 62 11.23 -10.80 -2.74
N HIS A 63 10.77 -11.81 -1.99
CA HIS A 63 11.15 -12.06 -0.60
C HIS A 63 10.86 -10.91 0.38
N THR A 64 9.92 -10.03 0.05
CA THR A 64 9.34 -9.09 1.02
C THR A 64 8.27 -9.79 1.86
N ALA A 65 8.02 -9.27 3.07
CA ALA A 65 6.91 -9.73 3.89
C ALA A 65 5.57 -9.54 3.14
N PRO A 66 4.65 -10.52 3.19
CA PRO A 66 3.30 -10.37 2.68
C PRO A 66 2.53 -9.24 3.35
N GLY A 67 1.49 -8.74 2.69
CA GLY A 67 0.55 -7.81 3.28
C GLY A 67 -0.34 -8.47 4.35
N PRO A 68 -1.32 -7.73 4.91
CA PRO A 68 -2.31 -8.28 5.84
C PRO A 68 -3.15 -9.42 5.25
N ASP A 69 -3.24 -9.49 3.93
CA ASP A 69 -3.88 -10.57 3.16
C ASP A 69 -3.07 -11.88 3.14
N GLY A 70 -1.80 -11.84 3.56
CA GLY A 70 -0.91 -12.99 3.53
C GLY A 70 -0.43 -13.39 2.13
N VAL A 71 -0.76 -12.63 1.08
CA VAL A 71 -0.41 -13.00 -0.29
C VAL A 71 1.04 -12.61 -0.59
N PRO A 72 1.93 -13.56 -0.97
CA PRO A 72 3.31 -13.23 -1.28
C PRO A 72 3.44 -12.59 -2.67
N ASN A 73 4.45 -11.73 -2.83
CA ASN A 73 4.74 -11.07 -4.10
C ASN A 73 4.99 -12.05 -5.27
N SER A 74 5.52 -13.24 -5.00
CA SER A 74 5.72 -14.27 -6.02
C SER A 74 4.38 -14.76 -6.61
N ALA A 75 3.34 -14.89 -5.79
CA ALA A 75 2.00 -15.27 -6.23
C ALA A 75 1.36 -14.16 -7.09
N ILE A 76 1.53 -12.90 -6.68
CA ILE A 76 1.04 -11.74 -7.45
C ILE A 76 1.73 -11.70 -8.82
N LYS A 77 3.06 -11.82 -8.86
CA LYS A 77 3.83 -11.86 -10.12
C LYS A 77 3.40 -13.01 -11.02
N PHE A 78 3.22 -14.20 -10.44
CA PHE A 78 2.74 -15.36 -11.18
C PHE A 78 1.36 -15.09 -11.79
N ALA A 79 0.40 -14.62 -10.99
CA ALA A 79 -0.94 -14.31 -11.45
C ALA A 79 -0.98 -13.25 -12.56
N ILE A 80 -0.21 -12.15 -12.42
CA ILE A 80 -0.12 -11.10 -13.46
C ILE A 80 0.50 -11.66 -14.75
N THR A 81 1.48 -12.55 -14.63
CA THR A 81 2.16 -13.14 -15.79
C THR A 81 1.25 -14.12 -16.53
N THR A 82 0.46 -14.92 -15.80
CA THR A 82 -0.44 -15.92 -16.37
C THR A 82 -1.75 -15.32 -16.89
N HIS A 83 -2.32 -14.36 -16.18
CA HIS A 83 -3.64 -13.77 -16.47
C HIS A 83 -3.63 -12.24 -16.38
N PRO A 84 -2.84 -11.54 -17.22
CA PRO A 84 -2.72 -10.09 -17.15
C PRO A 84 -4.03 -9.36 -17.46
N ASP A 85 -4.92 -9.98 -18.23
CA ASP A 85 -6.22 -9.46 -18.63
C ASP A 85 -7.15 -9.19 -17.43
N ILE A 86 -7.16 -10.07 -16.43
CA ILE A 86 -7.96 -9.89 -15.21
C ILE A 86 -7.51 -8.64 -14.46
N PHE A 87 -6.21 -8.42 -14.32
CA PHE A 87 -5.66 -7.25 -13.63
C PHE A 87 -5.97 -5.96 -14.39
N LEU A 88 -5.83 -5.98 -15.73
CA LEU A 88 -6.23 -4.84 -16.56
C LEU A 88 -7.70 -4.50 -16.37
N GLN A 89 -8.60 -5.50 -16.39
CA GLN A 89 -10.03 -5.28 -16.17
C GLN A 89 -10.31 -4.64 -14.81
N VAL A 90 -9.67 -5.14 -13.74
CA VAL A 90 -9.83 -4.58 -12.38
C VAL A 90 -9.34 -3.13 -12.33
N TYR A 91 -8.17 -2.82 -12.88
CA TYR A 91 -7.65 -1.45 -12.88
C TYR A 91 -8.53 -0.51 -13.71
N MET A 92 -9.05 -0.96 -14.85
CA MET A 92 -9.95 -0.19 -15.69
C MET A 92 -11.35 0.00 -15.10
N ALA A 93 -11.78 -0.87 -14.19
CA ALA A 93 -13.02 -0.68 -13.44
C ALA A 93 -12.84 0.27 -12.24
N CYS A 94 -11.74 0.13 -11.48
CA CYS A 94 -11.58 0.82 -10.21
C CYS A 94 -10.94 2.21 -10.34
N LEU A 95 -9.92 2.38 -11.16
CA LEU A 95 -9.16 3.64 -11.19
C LEU A 95 -9.99 4.84 -11.68
N PRO A 96 -10.84 4.74 -12.72
CA PRO A 96 -11.66 5.87 -13.17
C PRO A 96 -12.74 6.29 -12.17
N THR A 97 -13.26 5.35 -11.38
CA THR A 97 -14.34 5.60 -10.41
C THR A 97 -13.81 5.94 -9.03
N GLY A 98 -12.56 5.58 -8.73
CA GLY A 98 -12.01 5.63 -7.37
C GLY A 98 -12.67 4.63 -6.41
N VAL A 99 -13.50 3.70 -6.92
CA VAL A 99 -14.22 2.72 -6.10
C VAL A 99 -13.50 1.38 -6.17
N PHE A 100 -13.09 0.89 -5.01
CA PHE A 100 -12.40 -0.39 -4.84
C PHE A 100 -13.30 -1.42 -4.15
N PRO A 101 -13.09 -2.73 -4.39
CA PRO A 101 -13.84 -3.78 -3.70
C PRO A 101 -13.73 -3.62 -2.18
N ALA A 102 -14.84 -3.82 -1.47
CA ALA A 102 -14.83 -3.90 -0.02
C ALA A 102 -14.16 -5.21 0.43
N CYS A 103 -13.35 -5.13 1.49
CA CYS A 103 -12.75 -6.27 2.17
C CYS A 103 -13.77 -6.99 3.07
#